data_AF-A0A517XSR9-F1
#
_entry.id   AF-A0A517XSR9-F1
#
_cell.length_a   1.000
_cell.length_b   1.000
_cell.length_c   1.000
_cell.angle_alpha   90.00
_cell.angle_beta   90.00
_cell.angle_gamma   90.00
#
_symmetry.space_group_name_H-M   'P 1'
#
loop_
_entity.id
_entity.type
_entity.pdbx_description
1 polymer ?
#
loop_
_entity_poly.entity_id
_entity_poly.type
_entity_poly.pdbx_seq_one_letter_code
_entity_poly.pdbx_strand_id
1 'polypeptide(L)'
;MVRPSRPVTALFMLLGNLAVLWVAATPPIPHPYLPAEVAPSERPELAVLQRFSERDLRGIRERGLRPLLVALRTLDPERLIVLLAEQRRLGYDMTLTDFEVEVLPTPRYVWPSGPSGGWVVFERPYTSGGHPGSTELRLTRLDARGGVQARGWFTTGWRRYLESARLETVAGIPDPVVVVRTAEDGGGEPERQWYAKVDDRYDLVRLEQEDGAAVGNGYWLNHGRCGPPPPHQSADDWEADLTSTDRARVLRALVWLGGHHLLPLQPGQQQRNDMEDARDAELARAVRARTGVVARLRELAASGEAWEREGARLALSPKDVRWF
;
A
#
# COMPACT_ATOMS: atom_id res chain seq x y z
N MET A 1 34.87 35.15 -39.86
CA MET A 1 34.19 33.86 -39.62
C MET A 1 33.17 34.05 -38.51
N VAL A 2 31.88 34.03 -38.86
CA VAL A 2 30.77 34.31 -37.94
C VAL A 2 30.22 32.97 -37.43
N ARG A 3 30.16 32.80 -36.10
CA ARG A 3 29.50 31.65 -35.46
C ARG A 3 28.00 31.93 -35.33
N PRO A 4 27.10 30.98 -35.64
CA PRO A 4 25.68 31.15 -35.36
C PRO A 4 25.37 30.79 -33.90
N SER A 5 24.54 31.64 -33.31
CA SER A 5 23.91 31.54 -31.99
C SER A 5 22.86 30.42 -31.93
N ARG A 6 22.81 29.68 -30.81
CA ARG A 6 21.73 28.72 -30.49
C ARG A 6 20.83 29.26 -29.37
N PRO A 7 19.65 29.83 -29.66
CA PRO A 7 18.66 30.18 -28.63
C PRO A 7 17.44 29.22 -28.57
N VAL A 8 17.38 28.16 -29.38
CA VAL A 8 16.14 27.37 -29.55
C VAL A 8 15.90 26.35 -28.43
N THR A 9 16.94 25.85 -27.75
CA THR A 9 16.80 24.75 -26.77
C THR A 9 16.17 25.18 -25.44
N ALA A 10 16.35 26.44 -25.02
CA ALA A 10 15.80 26.94 -23.75
C ALA A 10 14.28 27.16 -23.79
N LEU A 11 13.71 27.44 -24.97
CA LEU A 11 12.27 27.70 -25.13
C LEU A 11 11.43 26.42 -24.99
N PHE A 12 11.93 25.27 -25.45
CA PHE A 12 11.21 23.99 -25.33
C PHE A 12 11.14 23.46 -23.90
N MET A 13 12.16 23.69 -23.07
CA MET A 13 12.12 23.28 -21.65
C MET A 13 11.16 24.14 -20.82
N LEU A 14 10.98 25.41 -21.16
CA LEU A 14 10.04 26.31 -20.48
C LEU A 14 8.58 25.99 -20.83
N LEU A 15 8.29 25.62 -22.08
CA LEU A 15 6.94 25.22 -22.50
C LEU A 15 6.53 23.85 -21.93
N GLY A 16 7.47 22.91 -21.78
CA GLY A 16 7.19 21.61 -21.16
C GLY A 16 6.78 21.73 -19.68
N ASN A 17 7.44 22.60 -18.91
CA ASN A 17 7.12 22.81 -17.49
C ASN A 17 5.80 23.57 -17.27
N LEU A 18 5.43 24.48 -18.18
CA LEU A 18 4.14 25.19 -18.11
C LEU A 18 2.95 24.26 -18.40
N ALA A 19 3.10 23.26 -19.27
CA ALA A 19 2.05 22.28 -19.54
C ALA A 19 1.75 21.38 -18.32
N VAL A 20 2.78 21.00 -17.56
CA VAL A 20 2.64 20.19 -16.34
C VAL A 20 1.96 20.99 -15.22
N LEU A 21 2.33 22.26 -15.05
CA LEU A 21 1.69 23.15 -14.07
C LEU A 21 0.22 23.47 -14.43
N TRP A 22 -0.14 23.49 -15.71
CA TRP A 22 -1.51 23.75 -16.14
C TRP A 22 -2.46 22.57 -15.85
N VAL A 23 -1.99 21.32 -16.03
CA VAL A 23 -2.78 20.12 -15.68
C VAL A 23 -3.03 20.00 -14.17
N ALA A 24 -2.09 20.45 -13.34
CA ALA A 24 -2.25 20.43 -11.88
C ALA A 24 -3.18 21.54 -11.34
N ALA A 25 -3.38 22.62 -12.09
CA ALA A 25 -4.17 23.79 -11.66
C ALA A 25 -5.61 23.81 -12.24
N THR A 26 -5.92 22.97 -13.22
CA THR A 26 -7.30 22.82 -13.71
C THR A 26 -8.15 22.05 -12.70
N PRO A 27 -9.26 22.63 -12.18
CA PRO A 27 -10.20 21.87 -11.37
C PRO A 27 -10.70 20.67 -12.19
N PRO A 28 -10.98 19.52 -11.54
CA PRO A 28 -11.47 18.34 -12.24
C PRO A 28 -12.68 18.74 -13.08
N ILE A 29 -12.62 18.49 -14.39
CA ILE A 29 -13.74 18.73 -15.29
C ILE A 29 -14.89 17.90 -14.72
N PRO A 30 -16.00 18.52 -14.27
CA PRO A 30 -17.15 17.76 -13.80
C PRO A 30 -17.63 16.90 -14.96
N HIS A 31 -17.46 15.58 -14.84
CA HIS A 31 -17.87 14.64 -15.87
C HIS A 31 -19.39 14.78 -16.04
N PRO A 32 -19.91 15.29 -17.18
CA PRO A 32 -21.33 15.64 -17.32
C PRO A 32 -22.26 14.42 -17.48
N TYR A 33 -21.75 13.21 -17.22
CA TYR A 33 -22.47 11.95 -17.33
C TYR A 33 -22.03 11.01 -16.20
N LEU A 34 -22.36 11.36 -14.96
CA LEU A 34 -22.63 10.32 -13.98
C LEU A 34 -24.12 9.95 -14.15
N PRO A 35 -24.45 8.77 -14.69
CA PRO A 35 -25.84 8.33 -14.77
C PRO A 35 -26.44 8.35 -13.36
N ALA A 36 -27.75 8.65 -13.28
CA ALA A 36 -28.51 8.62 -12.03
C ALA A 36 -28.18 7.37 -11.21
N GLU A 37 -28.11 7.51 -9.88
CA GLU A 37 -27.80 6.40 -8.97
C GLU A 37 -28.71 5.20 -9.24
N VAL A 38 -28.17 4.22 -9.98
CA VAL A 38 -28.78 2.91 -10.19
C VAL A 38 -28.95 2.25 -8.81
N ALA A 39 -30.15 1.77 -8.51
CA ALA A 39 -30.44 1.18 -7.21
C ALA A 39 -29.51 -0.02 -6.94
N PRO A 40 -29.03 -0.24 -5.70
CA PRO A 40 -28.07 -1.31 -5.39
C PRO A 40 -28.53 -2.72 -5.82
N SER A 41 -29.84 -2.95 -5.93
CA SER A 41 -30.46 -4.19 -6.42
C SER A 41 -30.24 -4.46 -7.91
N GLU A 42 -29.66 -3.52 -8.66
CA GLU A 42 -29.50 -3.59 -10.12
C GLU A 42 -28.04 -3.75 -10.58
N ARG A 43 -27.07 -3.92 -9.66
CA ARG A 43 -25.66 -4.14 -10.02
C ARG A 43 -25.31 -5.64 -10.04
N PRO A 44 -25.35 -6.31 -11.21
CA PRO A 44 -25.05 -7.74 -11.31
C PRO A 44 -23.63 -8.09 -10.84
N GLU A 45 -22.70 -7.13 -10.88
CA GLU A 45 -21.33 -7.27 -10.41
C GLU A 45 -21.26 -7.58 -8.90
N LEU A 46 -22.14 -7.00 -8.09
CA LEU A 46 -22.19 -7.25 -6.65
C LEU A 46 -22.68 -8.67 -6.34
N ALA A 47 -23.62 -9.19 -7.12
CA ALA A 47 -24.04 -10.58 -7.02
C ALA A 47 -22.89 -11.55 -7.37
N VAL A 48 -22.00 -11.15 -8.29
CA VAL A 48 -20.78 -11.90 -8.56
C VAL A 48 -19.86 -11.89 -7.34
N LEU A 49 -19.59 -10.74 -6.72
CA LEU A 49 -18.77 -10.69 -5.49
C LEU A 49 -19.34 -11.60 -4.39
N GLN A 50 -20.65 -11.52 -4.15
CA GLN A 50 -21.34 -12.37 -3.17
C GLN A 50 -21.20 -13.87 -3.48
N ARG A 51 -21.21 -14.27 -4.75
CA ARG A 51 -21.01 -15.67 -5.13
C ARG A 51 -19.61 -16.19 -4.76
N PHE A 52 -18.61 -15.32 -4.79
CA PHE A 52 -17.21 -15.66 -4.48
C PHE A 52 -16.82 -15.33 -3.02
N SER A 53 -17.73 -14.76 -2.23
CA SER A 53 -17.45 -14.32 -0.87
C SER A 53 -16.99 -15.47 0.04
N GLU A 54 -16.02 -15.19 0.90
CA GLU A 54 -15.51 -16.09 1.95
C GLU A 54 -14.88 -17.38 1.42
N ARG A 55 -14.66 -17.48 0.11
CA ARG A 55 -13.96 -18.59 -0.52
C ARG A 55 -12.48 -18.28 -0.63
N ASP A 56 -11.66 -19.28 -0.36
CA ASP A 56 -10.28 -19.29 -0.82
C ASP A 56 -10.28 -19.60 -2.32
N LEU A 57 -9.89 -18.61 -3.11
CA LEU A 57 -9.88 -18.72 -4.58
C LEU A 57 -8.55 -19.27 -5.12
N ARG A 58 -7.61 -19.66 -4.24
CA ARG A 58 -6.37 -20.32 -4.66
C ARG A 58 -6.68 -21.67 -5.31
N GLY A 59 -6.04 -21.92 -6.45
CA GLY A 59 -6.24 -23.16 -7.23
C GLY A 59 -7.48 -23.18 -8.13
N ILE A 60 -8.38 -22.18 -8.04
CA ILE A 60 -9.46 -22.04 -9.02
C ILE A 60 -8.84 -21.68 -10.38
N ARG A 61 -9.11 -22.52 -11.39
CA ARG A 61 -8.69 -22.24 -12.77
C ARG A 61 -9.29 -20.93 -13.23
N GLU A 62 -8.54 -20.18 -14.03
CA GLU A 62 -8.90 -18.85 -14.53
C GLU A 62 -10.30 -18.78 -15.15
N ARG A 63 -10.71 -19.78 -15.93
CA ARG A 63 -12.07 -19.86 -16.51
C ARG A 63 -13.18 -19.76 -15.45
N GLY A 64 -12.92 -20.27 -14.24
CA GLY A 64 -13.83 -20.16 -13.10
C GLY A 64 -13.85 -18.77 -12.45
N LEU A 65 -12.78 -17.97 -12.60
CA LEU A 65 -12.66 -16.62 -12.07
C LEU A 65 -13.10 -15.53 -13.07
N ARG A 66 -13.28 -15.85 -14.36
CA ARG A 66 -13.65 -14.88 -15.39
C ARG A 66 -14.84 -13.97 -15.02
N PRO A 67 -15.96 -14.46 -14.45
CA PRO A 67 -17.05 -13.57 -14.04
C PRO A 67 -16.61 -12.55 -12.98
N LEU A 68 -15.80 -12.97 -12.01
CA LEU A 68 -15.27 -12.10 -10.96
C LEU A 68 -14.34 -11.04 -11.52
N LEU A 69 -13.44 -11.41 -12.43
CA LEU A 69 -12.52 -10.47 -13.09
C LEU A 69 -13.29 -9.39 -13.88
N VAL A 70 -14.34 -9.78 -14.61
CA VAL A 70 -15.21 -8.84 -15.34
C VAL A 70 -15.95 -7.91 -14.38
N ALA A 71 -16.49 -8.45 -13.28
CA ALA A 71 -17.16 -7.65 -12.25
C ALA A 71 -16.19 -6.62 -11.65
N LEU A 72 -14.99 -7.05 -11.24
CA LEU A 72 -13.99 -6.16 -10.66
C LEU A 72 -13.49 -5.09 -11.63
N ARG A 73 -13.35 -5.41 -12.93
CA ARG A 73 -13.02 -4.40 -13.96
C ARG A 73 -14.10 -3.32 -14.07
N THR A 74 -15.35 -3.72 -13.91
CA THR A 74 -16.50 -2.79 -14.00
C THR A 74 -16.60 -1.92 -12.74
N LEU A 75 -16.34 -2.51 -11.57
CA LEU A 75 -16.38 -1.80 -10.29
C LEU A 75 -15.16 -0.91 -10.03
N ASP A 76 -13.99 -1.29 -10.55
CA ASP A 76 -12.75 -0.52 -10.43
C ASP A 76 -12.05 -0.39 -11.80
N PRO A 77 -12.49 0.54 -12.68
CA PRO A 77 -11.88 0.72 -14.00
C PRO A 77 -10.40 1.15 -13.95
N GLU A 78 -9.99 1.86 -12.90
CA GLU A 78 -8.60 2.27 -12.69
C GLU A 78 -7.66 1.07 -12.53
N ARG A 79 -8.20 -0.09 -12.14
CA ARG A 79 -7.49 -1.37 -12.19
C ARG A 79 -6.77 -1.59 -13.51
N LEU A 80 -7.43 -1.30 -14.63
CA LEU A 80 -6.86 -1.52 -15.95
C LEU A 80 -5.79 -0.49 -16.29
N ILE A 81 -6.01 0.78 -15.90
CA ILE A 81 -5.08 1.88 -16.20
C ILE A 81 -3.72 1.62 -15.53
N VAL A 82 -3.72 1.25 -14.24
CA VAL A 82 -2.47 0.98 -13.53
C VAL A 82 -1.72 -0.21 -14.16
N LEU A 83 -2.44 -1.24 -14.59
CA LEU A 83 -1.83 -2.39 -15.27
C LEU A 83 -1.24 -2.02 -16.63
N LEU A 84 -1.94 -1.22 -17.43
CA LEU A 84 -1.42 -0.71 -18.71
C LEU A 84 -0.21 0.21 -18.53
N ALA A 85 -0.20 1.03 -17.47
CA ALA A 85 0.95 1.87 -17.15
C ALA A 85 2.17 1.02 -16.77
N GLU A 86 1.96 -0.02 -15.97
CA GLU A 86 3.03 -0.94 -15.55
C GLU A 86 3.57 -1.76 -16.72
N GLN A 87 2.72 -2.22 -17.64
CA GLN A 87 3.16 -2.82 -18.91
C GLN A 87 4.11 -1.94 -19.69
N ARG A 88 3.72 -0.67 -19.88
CA ARG A 88 4.55 0.31 -20.61
C ARG A 88 5.87 0.55 -19.90
N ARG A 89 5.86 0.60 -18.56
CA ARG A 89 7.07 0.72 -17.73
C ARG A 89 8.01 -0.47 -17.94
N LEU A 90 7.46 -1.67 -18.09
CA LEU A 90 8.21 -2.91 -18.31
C LEU A 90 8.58 -3.17 -19.79
N GLY A 91 8.13 -2.31 -20.72
CA GLY A 91 8.44 -2.44 -22.14
C GLY A 91 7.69 -3.56 -22.85
N TYR A 92 6.58 -4.05 -22.29
CA TYR A 92 5.74 -5.05 -22.96
C TYR A 92 4.83 -4.38 -23.99
N ASP A 93 4.99 -4.76 -25.27
CA ASP A 93 4.11 -4.39 -26.38
C ASP A 93 3.12 -5.53 -26.66
N MET A 94 2.17 -5.75 -25.76
CA MET A 94 1.14 -6.76 -25.89
C MET A 94 -0.24 -6.13 -26.11
N THR A 95 -1.05 -6.73 -26.98
CA THR A 95 -2.45 -6.34 -27.13
C THR A 95 -3.24 -6.74 -25.88
N LEU A 96 -4.29 -5.97 -25.52
CA LEU A 96 -5.14 -6.22 -24.35
C LEU A 96 -5.66 -7.66 -24.29
N THR A 97 -5.96 -8.28 -25.44
CA THR A 97 -6.55 -9.62 -25.55
C THR A 97 -5.61 -10.76 -25.14
N ASP A 98 -4.30 -10.63 -25.37
CA ASP A 98 -3.32 -11.66 -24.99
C ASP A 98 -2.86 -11.52 -23.53
N PHE A 99 -3.04 -10.32 -22.94
CA PHE A 99 -2.56 -10.00 -21.60
C PHE A 99 -3.56 -10.26 -20.47
N GLU A 100 -4.86 -10.26 -20.78
CA GLU A 100 -5.93 -10.41 -19.79
C GLU A 100 -5.83 -11.72 -18.97
N VAL A 101 -5.10 -12.70 -19.49
CA VAL A 101 -5.04 -14.07 -18.96
C VAL A 101 -3.83 -14.27 -18.03
N GLU A 102 -2.67 -13.71 -18.38
CA GLU A 102 -1.42 -14.05 -17.68
C GLU A 102 -0.96 -13.02 -16.64
N VAL A 103 -1.41 -11.77 -16.69
CA VAL A 103 -0.77 -10.70 -15.88
C VAL A 103 -1.74 -9.89 -15.01
N LEU A 104 -3.06 -10.13 -15.11
CA LEU A 104 -4.01 -9.52 -14.21
C LEU A 104 -3.80 -10.03 -12.77
N PRO A 105 -3.89 -9.15 -11.74
CA PRO A 105 -3.96 -9.60 -10.36
C PRO A 105 -5.05 -10.64 -10.20
N THR A 106 -4.70 -11.84 -9.75
CA THR A 106 -5.69 -12.89 -9.52
C THR A 106 -6.33 -12.64 -8.15
N PRO A 107 -7.66 -12.48 -8.07
CA PRO A 107 -8.36 -12.46 -6.79
C PRO A 107 -8.06 -13.75 -6.03
N ARG A 108 -7.62 -13.62 -4.78
CA ARG A 108 -7.41 -14.75 -3.87
C ARG A 108 -8.52 -14.85 -2.85
N TYR A 109 -9.06 -13.71 -2.43
CA TYR A 109 -10.15 -13.65 -1.48
C TYR A 109 -11.07 -12.47 -1.79
N VAL A 110 -12.36 -12.68 -1.49
CA VAL A 110 -13.39 -11.64 -1.50
C VAL A 110 -14.14 -11.78 -0.18
N TRP A 111 -14.17 -10.72 0.62
CA TRP A 111 -14.83 -10.75 1.92
C TRP A 111 -15.91 -9.68 2.03
N PRO A 112 -17.06 -9.97 2.66
CA PRO A 112 -17.95 -8.93 3.12
C PRO A 112 -17.27 -8.16 4.24
N SER A 113 -17.44 -6.85 4.27
CA SER A 113 -16.66 -5.94 5.10
C SER A 113 -17.39 -5.44 6.35
N GLY A 114 -18.02 -6.35 7.08
CA GLY A 114 -18.73 -6.01 8.31
C GLY A 114 -20.08 -5.29 8.11
N PRO A 115 -20.64 -4.70 9.19
CA PRO A 115 -22.05 -4.26 9.25
C PRO A 115 -22.41 -3.10 8.32
N SER A 116 -21.45 -2.24 7.98
CA SER A 116 -21.66 -1.14 7.02
C SER A 116 -21.85 -1.64 5.58
N GLY A 117 -21.70 -2.95 5.37
CA GLY A 117 -21.74 -3.57 4.05
C GLY A 117 -20.52 -3.23 3.20
N GLY A 118 -20.57 -3.71 1.97
CA GLY A 118 -19.49 -3.61 1.00
C GLY A 118 -18.57 -4.83 1.01
N TRP A 119 -17.43 -4.66 0.36
CA TRP A 119 -16.51 -5.75 0.04
C TRP A 119 -15.06 -5.35 0.28
N VAL A 120 -14.22 -6.32 0.64
CA VAL A 120 -12.77 -6.25 0.55
C VAL A 120 -12.33 -7.30 -0.45
N VAL A 121 -11.59 -6.87 -1.47
CA VAL A 121 -11.03 -7.73 -2.51
C VAL A 121 -9.53 -7.78 -2.31
N PHE A 122 -9.02 -9.00 -2.12
CA PHE A 122 -7.61 -9.29 -1.98
C PHE A 122 -7.12 -9.98 -3.23
N GLU A 123 -6.11 -9.41 -3.87
CA GLU A 123 -5.56 -9.90 -5.12
C GLU A 123 -4.05 -10.08 -5.01
N ARG A 124 -3.53 -11.04 -5.78
CA ARG A 124 -2.09 -11.25 -5.94
C ARG A 124 -1.75 -11.09 -7.43
N PRO A 125 -0.99 -10.06 -7.83
CA PRO A 125 -0.38 -9.95 -9.15
C PRO A 125 0.35 -11.22 -9.55
N TYR A 126 0.28 -11.58 -10.83
CA TYR A 126 1.11 -12.64 -11.37
C TYR A 126 2.55 -12.14 -11.46
N THR A 127 3.40 -12.57 -10.54
CA THR A 127 4.85 -12.34 -10.60
C THR A 127 5.45 -13.42 -11.50
N SER A 128 5.74 -13.09 -12.76
CA SER A 128 6.15 -14.02 -13.83
C SER A 128 7.56 -14.60 -13.72
N GLY A 129 8.27 -14.37 -12.62
CA GLY A 129 9.59 -14.93 -12.42
C GLY A 129 9.82 -15.17 -10.95
N GLY A 130 10.41 -16.31 -10.60
CA GLY A 130 10.96 -16.60 -9.29
C GLY A 130 12.14 -15.70 -8.92
N HIS A 131 12.05 -14.39 -9.17
CA HIS A 131 12.91 -13.42 -8.54
C HIS A 131 12.69 -13.57 -7.03
N PRO A 132 13.71 -14.03 -6.29
CA PRO A 132 13.55 -14.28 -4.88
C PRO A 132 13.44 -12.92 -4.21
N GLY A 133 12.24 -12.50 -3.82
CA GLY A 133 12.18 -11.19 -3.18
C GLY A 133 10.88 -10.64 -2.68
N SER A 134 9.71 -10.82 -3.28
CA SER A 134 8.48 -10.31 -2.64
C SER A 134 7.21 -10.80 -3.32
N THR A 135 6.20 -11.13 -2.52
CA THR A 135 4.84 -11.28 -3.03
C THR A 135 4.21 -9.91 -3.12
N GLU A 136 3.84 -9.47 -4.31
CA GLU A 136 2.98 -8.31 -4.44
C GLU A 136 1.54 -8.64 -4.05
N LEU A 137 0.85 -7.67 -3.46
CA LEU A 137 -0.52 -7.73 -3.03
C LEU A 137 -1.26 -6.47 -3.48
N ARG A 138 -2.54 -6.65 -3.78
CA ARG A 138 -3.48 -5.55 -3.98
C ARG A 138 -4.70 -5.74 -3.08
N LEU A 139 -5.04 -4.68 -2.36
CA LEU A 139 -6.26 -4.59 -1.55
C LEU A 139 -7.18 -3.53 -2.14
N THR A 140 -8.45 -3.86 -2.29
CA THR A 140 -9.49 -2.90 -2.73
C THR A 140 -10.68 -2.99 -1.80
N ARG A 141 -11.06 -1.86 -1.19
CA ARG A 141 -12.30 -1.70 -0.41
C ARG A 141 -13.37 -1.13 -1.32
N LEU A 142 -14.50 -1.82 -1.41
CA LEU A 142 -15.69 -1.36 -2.12
C LEU A 142 -16.82 -1.12 -1.12
N ASP A 143 -17.58 -0.04 -1.26
CA ASP A 143 -18.79 0.17 -0.46
C ASP A 143 -19.92 -0.81 -0.84
N ALA A 144 -21.07 -0.71 -0.19
CA ALA A 144 -22.24 -1.55 -0.46
C ALA A 144 -22.81 -1.37 -1.87
N ARG A 145 -22.46 -0.29 -2.57
CA ARG A 145 -22.86 0.02 -3.95
C ARG A 145 -21.78 -0.38 -4.96
N GLY A 146 -20.63 -0.88 -4.50
CA GLY A 146 -19.48 -1.22 -5.34
C GLY A 146 -18.60 -0.03 -5.71
N GLY A 147 -18.78 1.13 -5.09
CA GLY A 147 -17.87 2.28 -5.23
C GLY A 147 -16.57 2.02 -4.48
N VAL A 148 -15.43 2.36 -5.07
CA VAL A 148 -14.13 2.17 -4.42
C VAL A 148 -13.94 3.20 -3.30
N GLN A 149 -13.69 2.72 -2.09
CA GLN A 149 -13.43 3.54 -0.91
C GLN A 149 -11.95 3.58 -0.53
N ALA A 150 -11.20 2.51 -0.81
CA ALA A 150 -9.77 2.49 -0.55
C ALA A 150 -9.02 1.50 -1.44
N ARG A 151 -7.74 1.79 -1.71
CA ARG A 151 -6.84 0.89 -2.44
C ARG A 151 -5.47 0.76 -1.75
N GLY A 152 -4.79 -0.35 -1.99
CA GLY A 152 -3.39 -0.52 -1.67
C GLY A 152 -2.74 -1.46 -2.66
N TRP A 153 -1.53 -1.12 -3.12
CA TRP A 153 -0.66 -2.01 -3.89
C TRP A 153 0.72 -1.98 -3.25
N PHE A 154 1.20 -3.15 -2.84
CA PHE A 154 2.45 -3.25 -2.10
C PHE A 154 3.06 -4.64 -2.11
N THR A 155 4.28 -4.76 -1.61
CA THR A 155 4.97 -6.03 -1.39
C THR A 155 4.78 -6.53 0.03
N THR A 156 4.87 -7.85 0.23
CA THR A 156 4.93 -8.47 1.57
C THR A 156 6.33 -8.42 2.19
N GLY A 157 7.28 -7.69 1.61
CA GLY A 157 8.69 -7.68 2.03
C GLY A 157 9.55 -8.80 1.44
N TRP A 158 10.83 -8.82 1.83
CA TRP A 158 11.87 -9.68 1.22
C TRP A 158 11.58 -11.18 1.37
N ARG A 159 11.48 -11.90 0.24
CA ARG A 159 11.29 -13.36 0.15
C ARG A 159 10.09 -13.89 0.94
N ARG A 160 9.06 -13.08 1.10
CA ARG A 160 7.81 -13.45 1.76
C ARG A 160 6.81 -13.99 0.76
N TYR A 161 6.28 -15.17 1.04
CA TYR A 161 5.25 -15.85 0.26
C TYR A 161 3.92 -15.80 1.01
N LEU A 162 2.85 -15.47 0.28
CA LEU A 162 1.49 -15.50 0.84
C LEU A 162 1.09 -16.93 1.23
N GLU A 163 0.85 -17.15 2.52
CA GLU A 163 0.34 -18.42 3.04
C GLU A 163 -1.18 -18.37 3.23
N SER A 164 -1.71 -17.29 3.81
CA SER A 164 -3.16 -17.09 3.93
C SER A 164 -3.48 -15.61 4.14
N ALA A 165 -4.75 -15.25 3.96
CA ALA A 165 -5.24 -13.95 4.39
C ALA A 165 -6.66 -14.07 4.93
N ARG A 166 -7.05 -13.17 5.84
CA ARG A 166 -8.39 -13.10 6.43
C ARG A 166 -8.72 -11.68 6.89
N LEU A 167 -9.98 -11.42 7.18
CA LEU A 167 -10.41 -10.22 7.91
C LEU A 167 -10.46 -10.50 9.41
N GLU A 168 -10.00 -9.53 10.19
CA GLU A 168 -10.17 -9.53 11.65
C GLU A 168 -10.73 -8.19 12.13
N THR A 169 -11.38 -8.20 13.29
CA THR A 169 -11.80 -6.97 13.97
C THR A 169 -10.78 -6.67 15.07
N VAL A 170 -10.27 -5.45 15.08
CA VAL A 170 -9.37 -4.94 16.12
C VAL A 170 -10.11 -3.87 16.90
N ALA A 171 -10.10 -3.96 18.23
CA ALA A 171 -10.77 -2.98 19.08
C ALA A 171 -10.35 -1.56 18.70
N GLY A 172 -11.28 -0.59 18.69
CA GLY A 172 -10.95 0.80 18.36
C GLY A 172 -10.60 1.10 16.89
N ILE A 173 -10.56 0.10 15.99
CA ILE A 173 -10.52 0.31 14.54
C ILE A 173 -11.93 0.02 13.99
N PRO A 174 -12.63 1.00 13.39
CA PRO A 174 -14.01 0.81 12.93
C PRO A 174 -14.16 -0.21 11.79
N ASP A 175 -13.21 -0.20 10.84
CA ASP A 175 -13.19 -1.11 9.71
C ASP A 175 -12.42 -2.41 10.05
N PRO A 176 -12.82 -3.56 9.47
CA PRO A 176 -12.04 -4.79 9.62
C PRO A 176 -10.64 -4.61 9.00
N VAL A 177 -9.64 -5.19 9.65
CA VAL A 177 -8.26 -5.21 9.18
C VAL A 177 -8.00 -6.48 8.36
N VAL A 178 -7.17 -6.35 7.33
CA VAL A 178 -6.70 -7.50 6.55
C VAL A 178 -5.46 -8.06 7.22
N VAL A 179 -5.53 -9.33 7.63
CA VAL A 179 -4.40 -10.05 8.20
C VAL A 179 -3.83 -10.96 7.14
N VAL A 180 -2.54 -10.81 6.88
CA VAL A 180 -1.80 -11.61 5.90
C VAL A 180 -0.79 -12.46 6.66
N ARG A 181 -0.88 -13.78 6.52
CA ARG A 181 0.15 -14.70 6.98
C ARG A 181 1.12 -14.97 5.85
N THR A 182 2.40 -14.83 6.13
CA THR A 182 3.47 -15.06 5.16
C THR A 182 4.46 -16.08 5.66
N ALA A 183 4.93 -16.94 4.76
CA ALA A 183 6.07 -17.81 4.99
C ALA A 183 7.32 -17.23 4.31
N GLU A 184 8.50 -17.42 4.88
CA GLU A 184 9.79 -17.11 4.26
C GLU A 184 10.53 -18.39 3.87
N ASP A 185 11.18 -18.38 2.71
CA ASP A 185 12.15 -19.41 2.34
C ASP A 185 13.46 -19.20 3.12
N GLY A 186 13.65 -19.97 4.18
CA GLY A 186 14.82 -19.89 5.08
C GLY A 186 14.53 -19.43 6.51
N GLY A 187 13.28 -19.10 6.84
CA GLY A 187 12.86 -18.63 8.17
C GLY A 187 13.23 -17.17 8.46
N GLY A 188 12.33 -16.47 9.14
CA GLY A 188 12.54 -15.08 9.58
C GLY A 188 11.22 -14.32 9.81
N GLU A 189 11.34 -13.04 10.19
CA GLU A 189 10.24 -12.16 10.59
C GLU A 189 9.93 -11.09 9.52
N PRO A 190 8.66 -10.70 9.29
CA PRO A 190 7.45 -11.04 10.07
C PRO A 190 6.65 -12.24 9.53
N GLU A 191 5.92 -12.93 10.40
CA GLU A 191 4.99 -13.99 10.01
C GLU A 191 3.58 -13.44 9.70
N ARG A 192 3.15 -12.42 10.46
CA ARG A 192 1.84 -11.78 10.28
C ARG A 192 1.98 -10.31 9.95
N GLN A 193 1.19 -9.84 8.99
CA GLN A 193 1.15 -8.47 8.53
C GLN A 193 -0.29 -7.97 8.57
N TRP A 194 -0.52 -6.84 9.24
CA TRP A 194 -1.86 -6.31 9.49
C TRP A 194 -2.05 -4.99 8.75
N TYR A 195 -3.10 -4.93 7.93
CA TYR A 195 -3.41 -3.79 7.08
C TYR A 195 -4.77 -3.20 7.43
N ALA A 196 -4.81 -1.91 7.76
CA ALA A 196 -6.04 -1.18 8.03
C ALA A 196 -6.31 -0.17 6.92
N LYS A 197 -7.59 0.17 6.72
CA LYS A 197 -7.97 1.32 5.91
C LYS A 197 -7.66 2.59 6.70
N VAL A 198 -6.83 3.48 6.14
CA VAL A 198 -6.59 4.83 6.64
C VAL A 198 -6.92 5.77 5.49
N ASP A 199 -7.93 6.61 5.68
CA ASP A 199 -8.50 7.44 4.61
C ASP A 199 -8.97 6.59 3.41
N ASP A 200 -8.41 6.85 2.23
CA ASP A 200 -8.69 6.22 0.95
C ASP A 200 -7.63 5.16 0.55
N ARG A 201 -6.83 4.70 1.51
CA ARG A 201 -5.79 3.69 1.28
C ARG A 201 -5.74 2.62 2.35
N TYR A 202 -5.15 1.48 1.99
CA TYR A 202 -4.72 0.50 3.00
C TYR A 202 -3.29 0.82 3.42
N ASP A 203 -3.02 0.81 4.71
CA ASP A 203 -1.68 1.01 5.28
C ASP A 203 -1.32 -0.13 6.24
N LEU A 204 -0.03 -0.39 6.36
CA LEU A 204 0.49 -1.36 7.33
C LEU A 204 0.41 -0.77 8.74
N VAL A 205 -0.29 -1.46 9.64
CA VAL A 205 -0.52 -1.00 11.02
C VAL A 205 0.12 -1.90 12.07
N ARG A 206 0.55 -3.12 11.71
CA ARG A 206 1.31 -4.00 12.59
C ARG A 206 2.04 -5.10 11.83
N LEU A 207 3.20 -5.49 12.35
CA LEU A 207 3.92 -6.70 11.98
C LEU A 207 4.14 -7.54 13.23
N GLU A 208 3.96 -8.86 13.12
CA GLU A 208 4.16 -9.78 14.24
C GLU A 208 5.06 -10.96 13.87
N GLN A 209 5.80 -11.44 14.86
CA GLN A 209 6.41 -12.76 14.89
C GLN A 209 5.36 -13.87 15.05
N GLU A 210 5.80 -15.12 15.04
CA GLU A 210 4.95 -16.29 15.29
C GLU A 210 4.21 -16.19 16.62
N ASP A 211 4.92 -15.81 17.68
CA ASP A 211 4.40 -15.65 19.05
C ASP A 211 3.48 -14.43 19.24
N GLY A 212 3.31 -13.60 18.20
CA GLY A 212 2.50 -12.38 18.22
C GLY A 212 3.24 -11.12 18.66
N ALA A 213 4.52 -11.20 19.02
CA ALA A 213 5.32 -10.04 19.38
C ALA A 213 5.49 -9.08 18.20
N ALA A 214 5.38 -7.78 18.45
CA ALA A 214 5.56 -6.77 17.42
C ALA A 214 7.02 -6.70 16.93
N VAL A 215 7.20 -6.49 15.62
CA VAL A 215 8.52 -6.29 14.99
C VAL A 215 8.55 -5.04 14.12
N GLY A 216 9.75 -4.49 13.95
CA GLY A 216 9.98 -3.31 13.11
C GLY A 216 9.92 -3.66 11.62
N ASN A 217 9.33 -2.78 10.81
CA ASN A 217 9.35 -2.92 9.35
C ASN A 217 10.74 -2.52 8.80
N GLY A 218 11.23 -3.21 7.75
CA GLY A 218 12.50 -2.88 7.12
C GLY A 218 12.33 -1.83 6.02
N TYR A 219 12.64 -0.56 6.28
CA TYR A 219 12.50 0.52 5.29
C TYR A 219 13.73 0.70 4.40
N TRP A 220 14.91 0.34 4.90
CA TRP A 220 16.20 0.58 4.24
C TRP A 220 16.36 -0.04 2.83
N LEU A 221 15.58 -1.08 2.48
CA LEU A 221 15.43 -1.60 1.10
C LEU A 221 14.00 -1.42 0.61
N ASN A 222 13.86 -0.84 -0.58
CA ASN A 222 12.55 -0.60 -1.20
C ASN A 222 11.76 -1.89 -1.42
N HIS A 223 12.43 -2.98 -1.79
CA HIS A 223 11.82 -4.29 -1.98
C HIS A 223 11.76 -5.14 -0.69
N GLY A 224 12.47 -4.71 0.37
CA GLY A 224 12.48 -5.39 1.67
C GLY A 224 11.34 -4.98 2.58
N ARG A 225 10.79 -3.78 2.38
CA ARG A 225 9.66 -3.23 3.12
C ARG A 225 8.38 -4.06 2.94
N CYS A 226 7.67 -4.28 4.05
CA CYS A 226 6.30 -4.77 4.03
C CYS A 226 5.32 -3.60 3.86
N GLY A 227 4.28 -3.79 3.06
CA GLY A 227 3.24 -2.79 2.89
C GLY A 227 3.61 -1.63 1.96
N PRO A 228 2.65 -0.71 1.74
CA PRO A 228 2.82 0.35 0.76
C PRO A 228 3.87 1.37 1.20
N PRO A 229 4.34 2.22 0.27
CA PRO A 229 5.14 3.37 0.64
C PRO A 229 4.45 4.19 1.73
N PRO A 230 5.18 4.66 2.76
CA PRO A 230 4.64 5.65 3.68
C PRO A 230 4.00 6.80 2.90
N PRO A 231 2.86 7.35 3.35
CA PRO A 231 2.29 8.52 2.72
C PRO A 231 3.28 9.69 2.78
N HIS A 232 3.26 10.57 1.78
CA HIS A 232 4.05 11.80 1.80
C HIS A 232 3.46 12.76 2.84
N GLN A 233 4.04 12.76 4.02
CA GLN A 233 3.62 13.53 5.18
C GLN A 233 4.74 14.43 5.68
N SER A 234 4.38 15.58 6.23
CA SER A 234 5.33 16.43 6.95
C SER A 234 5.63 15.87 8.34
N ALA A 235 6.64 16.42 9.01
CA ALA A 235 6.92 16.06 10.39
C ALA A 235 5.77 16.42 11.35
N ASP A 236 4.98 17.45 11.05
CA ASP A 236 3.80 17.84 11.84
C ASP A 236 2.65 16.87 11.64
N ASP A 237 2.44 16.40 10.40
CA ASP A 237 1.40 15.41 10.09
C ASP A 237 1.65 14.08 10.81
N TRP A 238 2.91 13.64 10.87
CA TRP A 238 3.28 12.42 11.63
C TRP A 238 3.06 12.57 13.14
N GLU A 239 3.34 13.74 13.71
CA GLU A 239 3.06 14.01 15.13
C GLU A 239 1.55 14.09 15.39
N ALA A 240 0.78 14.66 14.46
CA ALA A 240 -0.68 14.70 14.52
C ALA A 240 -1.27 13.28 14.46
N ASP A 241 -0.76 12.39 13.60
CA ASP A 241 -1.23 11.00 13.54
C ASP A 241 -1.02 10.24 14.87
N LEU A 242 0.07 10.48 15.61
CA LEU A 242 0.30 9.88 16.94
C LEU A 242 -0.67 10.37 18.03
N THR A 243 -1.29 11.52 17.82
CA THR A 243 -2.27 12.12 18.73
C THR A 243 -3.70 12.03 18.20
N SER A 244 -3.89 11.39 17.04
CA SER A 244 -5.18 11.18 16.41
C SER A 244 -6.11 10.31 17.27
N THR A 245 -7.40 10.57 17.17
CA THR A 245 -8.45 9.70 17.71
C THR A 245 -8.70 8.45 16.85
N ASP A 246 -8.22 8.46 15.60
CA ASP A 246 -8.25 7.29 14.73
C ASP A 246 -7.08 6.37 15.06
N ARG A 247 -7.41 5.24 15.69
CA ARG A 247 -6.42 4.23 16.11
C ARG A 247 -5.58 3.70 14.95
N ALA A 248 -6.13 3.58 13.75
CA ALA A 248 -5.38 3.08 12.59
C ALA A 248 -4.26 4.04 12.19
N ARG A 249 -4.48 5.36 12.28
CA ARG A 249 -3.44 6.38 12.07
C ARG A 249 -2.32 6.30 13.10
N VAL A 250 -2.68 6.17 14.38
CA VAL A 250 -1.70 6.01 15.47
C VAL A 250 -0.83 4.79 15.20
N LEU A 251 -1.42 3.64 14.90
CA LEU A 251 -0.69 2.39 14.65
C LEU A 251 0.18 2.46 13.39
N ARG A 252 -0.30 3.08 12.30
CA ARG A 252 0.52 3.36 11.10
C ARG A 252 1.76 4.19 11.45
N ALA A 253 1.60 5.27 12.21
CA ALA A 253 2.70 6.11 12.63
C ALA A 253 3.71 5.35 13.52
N LEU A 254 3.23 4.48 14.41
CA LEU A 254 4.09 3.62 15.24
C LEU A 254 4.88 2.61 14.40
N VAL A 255 4.28 1.99 13.36
CA VAL A 255 5.00 1.08 12.47
C VAL A 255 6.11 1.80 11.72
N TRP A 256 5.84 2.99 11.19
CA TRP A 256 6.85 3.78 10.51
C TRP A 256 7.96 4.21 11.48
N LEU A 257 7.61 4.85 12.61
CA LEU A 257 8.59 5.30 13.61
C LEU A 257 9.33 4.16 14.31
N GLY A 258 8.78 2.95 14.38
CA GLY A 258 9.43 1.76 14.95
C GLY A 258 10.25 0.95 13.94
N GLY A 259 10.26 1.33 12.67
CA GLY A 259 10.94 0.63 11.60
C GLY A 259 12.47 0.80 11.60
N HIS A 260 13.12 -0.04 10.79
CA HIS A 260 14.55 -0.03 10.52
C HIS A 260 14.85 0.85 9.32
N HIS A 261 15.30 2.09 9.56
CA HIS A 261 15.66 3.04 8.50
C HIS A 261 17.16 3.01 8.21
N LEU A 262 17.54 3.52 7.04
CA LEU A 262 18.94 3.64 6.63
C LEU A 262 19.60 4.87 7.28
N LEU A 263 20.14 4.72 8.49
CA LEU A 263 20.76 5.82 9.23
C LEU A 263 22.05 5.38 9.97
N PRO A 264 23.16 6.14 9.85
CA PRO A 264 23.36 7.29 8.97
C PRO A 264 23.54 6.90 7.50
N LEU A 265 23.20 7.81 6.59
CA LEU A 265 23.44 7.64 5.15
C LEU A 265 24.94 7.73 4.83
N GLN A 266 25.49 6.72 4.15
CA GLN A 266 26.87 6.75 3.65
C GLN A 266 26.96 7.47 2.30
N PRO A 267 28.11 8.06 1.94
CA PRO A 267 28.33 8.63 0.62
C PRO A 267 28.00 7.63 -0.50
N GLY A 268 27.21 8.06 -1.49
CA GLY A 268 26.81 7.23 -2.64
C GLY A 268 25.58 6.34 -2.43
N GLN A 269 25.13 6.08 -1.19
CA GLN A 269 23.90 5.32 -0.94
C GLN A 269 22.65 6.07 -1.41
N GLN A 270 22.67 7.41 -1.38
CA GLN A 270 21.56 8.27 -1.82
C GLN A 270 21.20 8.13 -3.30
N GLN A 271 22.08 7.52 -4.11
CA GLN A 271 21.90 7.37 -5.57
C GLN A 271 21.37 5.98 -5.96
N ARG A 272 21.16 5.10 -4.97
CA ARG A 272 20.75 3.72 -5.19
C ARG A 272 19.22 3.59 -5.18
N ASN A 273 18.65 3.24 -6.33
CA ASN A 273 17.19 3.09 -6.49
C ASN A 273 16.58 1.91 -5.70
N ASP A 274 17.40 0.99 -5.20
CA ASP A 274 16.97 -0.15 -4.38
C ASP A 274 16.91 0.16 -2.88
N MET A 275 17.43 1.32 -2.46
CA MET A 275 17.51 1.76 -1.07
C MET A 275 16.41 2.78 -0.74
N GLU A 276 16.14 2.94 0.55
CA GLU A 276 15.27 3.99 1.08
C GLU A 276 15.68 5.39 0.60
N ASP A 277 14.69 6.26 0.36
CA ASP A 277 14.95 7.67 0.08
C ASP A 277 15.60 8.34 1.30
N ALA A 278 16.71 9.04 1.06
CA ALA A 278 17.47 9.75 2.08
C ALA A 278 16.62 10.72 2.92
N ARG A 279 15.68 11.42 2.26
CA ARG A 279 14.79 12.39 2.90
C ARG A 279 13.80 11.70 3.83
N ASP A 280 13.30 10.53 3.45
CA ASP A 280 12.37 9.75 4.28
C ASP A 280 13.07 9.24 5.55
N ALA A 281 14.30 8.72 5.42
CA ALA A 281 15.11 8.29 6.56
C ALA A 281 15.44 9.46 7.50
N GLU A 282 15.83 10.61 6.95
CA GLU A 282 16.11 11.82 7.75
C GLU A 282 14.85 12.38 8.41
N LEU A 283 13.70 12.32 7.73
CA LEU A 283 12.40 12.71 8.28
C LEU A 283 12.02 11.81 9.46
N ALA A 284 12.17 10.49 9.36
CA ALA A 284 11.94 9.57 10.47
C ALA A 284 12.78 9.94 11.70
N ARG A 285 14.08 10.21 11.49
CA ARG A 285 14.97 10.68 12.56
C ARG A 285 14.50 12.01 13.17
N ALA A 286 14.12 12.97 12.34
CA ALA A 286 13.67 14.29 12.79
C ALA A 286 12.38 14.19 13.62
N VAL A 287 11.39 13.41 13.17
CA VAL A 287 10.13 13.18 13.90
C VAL A 287 10.39 12.49 15.23
N ARG A 288 11.22 11.43 15.26
CA ARG A 288 11.60 10.72 16.50
C ARG A 288 12.25 11.63 17.54
N ALA A 289 12.93 12.70 17.11
CA ALA A 289 13.63 13.63 18.00
C ALA A 289 12.73 14.73 18.59
N ARG A 290 11.50 14.91 18.08
CA ARG A 290 10.57 15.95 18.58
C ARG A 290 10.15 15.65 20.01
N THR A 291 10.12 16.68 20.85
CA THR A 291 9.78 16.54 22.27
C THR A 291 8.35 16.04 22.48
N GLY A 292 7.38 16.53 21.70
CA GLY A 292 5.98 16.08 21.76
C GLY A 292 5.83 14.61 21.34
N VAL A 293 6.46 14.21 20.23
CA VAL A 293 6.54 12.80 19.79
C VAL A 293 7.13 11.91 20.88
N VAL A 294 8.29 12.24 21.44
CA VAL A 294 8.93 11.42 22.50
C VAL A 294 8.03 11.30 23.73
N ALA A 295 7.38 12.39 24.15
CA ALA A 295 6.44 12.37 25.27
C ALA A 295 5.25 11.45 24.98
N ARG A 296 4.66 11.57 23.79
CA ARG A 296 3.53 10.74 23.36
C ARG A 296 3.90 9.26 23.25
N LEU A 297 5.07 8.94 22.70
CA LEU A 297 5.56 7.56 22.64
C LEU A 297 5.76 6.95 24.04
N ARG A 298 6.27 7.73 25.01
CA ARG A 298 6.39 7.25 26.41
C ARG A 298 5.03 6.97 27.05
N GLU A 299 4.04 7.82 26.78
CA GLU A 299 2.66 7.60 27.24
C GLU A 299 2.08 6.32 26.63
N LEU A 300 2.18 6.15 25.31
CA LEU A 300 1.71 4.95 24.61
C LEU A 300 2.43 3.68 25.09
N ALA A 301 3.74 3.75 25.34
CA ALA A 301 4.55 2.66 25.89
C ALA A 301 4.18 2.28 27.34
N ALA A 302 3.45 3.13 28.05
CA ALA A 302 2.89 2.88 29.37
C ALA A 302 1.38 2.51 29.34
N SER A 303 0.75 2.53 28.16
CA SER A 303 -0.68 2.26 28.02
C SER A 303 -1.04 0.78 28.24
N GLY A 304 -2.31 0.52 28.58
CA GLY A 304 -2.87 -0.83 28.70
C GLY A 304 -3.02 -1.54 27.36
N GLU A 305 -3.11 -0.80 26.26
CA GLU A 305 -3.32 -1.33 24.91
C GLU A 305 -2.03 -1.95 24.36
N ALA A 306 -2.06 -3.26 24.09
CA ALA A 306 -0.85 -4.02 23.75
C ALA A 306 -0.17 -3.54 22.46
N TRP A 307 -0.95 -3.22 21.43
CA TRP A 307 -0.42 -2.85 20.12
C TRP A 307 0.33 -1.52 20.15
N GLU A 308 -0.25 -0.51 20.79
CA GLU A 308 0.33 0.81 20.99
C GLU A 308 1.55 0.73 21.88
N ARG A 309 1.45 -0.04 22.98
CA ARG A 309 2.55 -0.22 23.92
C ARG A 309 3.78 -0.82 23.25
N GLU A 310 3.61 -1.87 22.47
CA GLU A 310 4.71 -2.55 21.77
C GLU A 310 5.26 -1.69 20.63
N GLY A 311 4.39 -1.11 19.79
CA GLY A 311 4.80 -0.22 18.70
C GLY A 311 5.56 1.00 19.20
N ALA A 312 5.10 1.61 20.30
CA ALA A 312 5.80 2.74 20.91
C ALA A 312 7.15 2.36 21.51
N ARG A 313 7.29 1.15 22.07
CA ARG A 313 8.60 0.64 22.53
C ARG A 313 9.58 0.47 21.38
N LEU A 314 9.14 -0.07 20.24
CA LEU A 314 9.96 -0.13 19.03
C LEU A 314 10.37 1.26 18.56
N ALA A 315 9.44 2.22 18.54
CA ALA A 315 9.72 3.60 18.14
C ALA A 315 10.65 4.38 19.10
N LEU A 316 10.64 4.06 20.40
CA LEU A 316 11.56 4.63 21.39
C LEU A 316 12.97 4.01 21.34
N SER A 317 13.13 2.84 20.72
CA SER A 317 14.40 2.12 20.62
C SER A 317 14.58 1.50 19.24
N PRO A 318 14.57 2.32 18.17
CA PRO A 318 14.64 1.80 16.81
C PRO A 318 16.01 1.18 16.55
N LYS A 319 16.03 0.04 15.85
CA LYS A 319 17.26 -0.64 15.43
C LYS A 319 17.62 -0.22 14.01
N ASP A 320 18.03 1.03 13.82
CA ASP A 320 18.40 1.54 12.49
C ASP A 320 19.59 0.77 11.91
N VAL A 321 19.60 0.59 10.59
CA VAL A 321 20.61 -0.22 9.90
C VAL A 321 21.86 0.61 9.65
N ARG A 322 22.99 0.12 10.14
CA ARG A 322 24.33 0.64 9.82
C ARG A 322 25.00 -0.33 8.85
N TRP A 323 25.15 0.08 7.60
CA TRP A 323 25.98 -0.65 6.64
C TRP A 323 27.45 -0.37 6.93
N PHE A 324 28.21 -1.43 7.17
CA PHE A 324 29.67 -1.42 7.29
C PHE A 324 30.32 -1.64 5.92
#